data_AF-A0A429ZK39-F1
#
_entry.id   AF-A0A429ZK39-F1
#
_cell.length_a   1.000
_cell.length_b   1.000
_cell.length_c   1.000
_cell.angle_alpha   90.00
_cell.angle_beta   90.00
_cell.angle_gamma   90.00
#
_symmetry.space_group_name_H-M   'P 1'
#
loop_
_entity.id
_entity.type
_entity.pdbx_description
1 polymer ?
#
loop_
_entity_poly.entity_id
_entity_poly.type
_entity_poly.pdbx_seq_one_letter_code
_entity_poly.pdbx_strand_id
1 'polypeptide(L)'
;MIISEKIKEERLKHNWTQEELAQMLNVSRSAVSSWEVGRNYPDLETIIAMSELFDISLDDLLKGDKEVVEQISDDTKTRKDQSKKIRWLVITIIVLISFGGIFGYRSIRNIDISSDDQIQLVTVLNNGDIKVNTSIPFYRSMSSYMSSKDTESSVIEITLGYSFDWSFKHKESIVIPYDKEFFNGIDTLHIVSPDGEVLSSIPLNEKKN
;
A
#
# COMPACT_ATOMS: atom_id res chain seq x y z
N MET A 1 52.58 9.96 -14.85
CA MET A 1 52.18 11.17 -14.13
C MET A 1 50.81 10.88 -13.56
N ILE A 2 50.57 11.21 -12.30
CA ILE A 2 49.26 11.06 -11.65
C ILE A 2 48.62 12.43 -11.49
N ILE A 3 47.30 12.51 -11.24
CA ILE A 3 46.54 13.76 -11.20
C ILE A 3 47.13 14.77 -10.21
N SER A 4 47.64 14.30 -9.08
CA SER A 4 48.29 15.12 -8.05
C SER A 4 49.50 15.90 -8.58
N GLU A 5 50.34 15.21 -9.35
CA GLU A 5 51.50 15.82 -10.03
C GLU A 5 51.04 16.78 -11.12
N LYS A 6 49.97 16.44 -11.84
CA LYS A 6 49.44 17.25 -12.94
C LYS A 6 48.86 18.57 -12.47
N ILE A 7 48.09 18.56 -11.38
CA ILE A 7 47.56 19.76 -10.73
C ILE A 7 48.70 20.69 -10.33
N LYS A 8 49.74 20.15 -9.69
CA LYS A 8 50.90 20.93 -9.27
C LYS A 8 51.68 21.50 -10.46
N GLU A 9 51.87 20.71 -11.51
CA GLU A 9 52.54 21.14 -12.74
C GLU A 9 51.80 22.32 -13.39
N GLU A 10 50.49 22.18 -13.62
CA GLU A 10 49.70 23.23 -14.28
C GLU A 10 49.61 24.49 -13.42
N ARG A 11 49.45 24.35 -12.09
CA ARG A 11 49.50 25.50 -11.18
C ARG A 11 50.82 26.27 -11.30
N LEU A 12 51.94 25.56 -11.30
CA LEU A 12 53.26 26.18 -11.40
C LEU A 12 53.52 26.81 -12.77
N LYS A 13 53.02 26.21 -13.86
CA LYS A 13 53.09 26.80 -15.21
C LYS A 13 52.37 28.14 -15.28
N HIS A 14 51.26 28.28 -14.57
CA HIS A 14 50.49 29.52 -14.49
C HIS A 14 51.01 30.51 -13.41
N ASN A 15 52.10 30.16 -12.71
CA ASN A 15 52.66 30.94 -11.59
C ASN A 15 51.70 31.21 -10.44
N TRP A 16 50.73 30.31 -10.21
CA TRP A 16 49.78 30.45 -9.11
C TRP A 16 50.31 29.84 -7.82
N THR A 17 49.95 30.43 -6.69
CA THR A 17 50.06 29.83 -5.36
C THR A 17 48.92 28.83 -5.13
N GLN A 18 49.07 27.94 -4.15
CA GLN A 18 48.00 27.01 -3.77
C GLN A 18 46.74 27.76 -3.28
N GLU A 19 46.91 28.95 -2.71
CA GLU A 19 45.80 29.82 -2.28
C GLU A 19 45.05 30.39 -3.48
N GLU A 20 45.77 30.88 -4.49
CA GLU A 20 45.16 31.41 -5.72
C GLU A 20 44.39 30.35 -6.50
N LEU A 21 44.96 29.15 -6.65
CA LEU A 21 44.25 28.04 -7.29
C LEU A 21 43.00 27.64 -6.49
N ALA A 22 43.09 27.63 -5.16
CA ALA A 22 41.95 27.33 -4.30
C ALA A 22 40.82 28.36 -4.46
N GLN A 23 41.17 29.64 -4.56
CA GLN A 23 40.20 30.72 -4.79
C GLN A 23 39.53 30.60 -6.16
N MET A 24 40.29 30.28 -7.22
CA MET A 24 39.74 30.09 -8.57
C MET A 24 38.77 28.90 -8.65
N LEU A 25 39.04 27.83 -7.91
CA LEU A 25 38.19 26.64 -7.85
C LEU A 25 37.13 26.71 -6.74
N ASN A 26 37.07 27.80 -5.97
CA ASN A 26 36.16 27.97 -4.84
C ASN A 26 36.23 26.84 -3.79
N VAL A 27 37.46 26.47 -3.42
CA VAL A 27 37.77 25.43 -2.43
C VAL A 27 38.75 25.94 -1.38
N SER A 28 39.03 25.14 -0.35
CA SER A 28 40.04 25.50 0.63
C SER A 28 41.47 25.27 0.09
N ARG A 29 42.42 26.11 0.52
CA ARG A 29 43.85 25.88 0.25
C ARG A 29 44.33 24.50 0.75
N SER A 30 43.77 24.00 1.85
CA SER A 30 44.09 22.67 2.37
C SER A 30 43.65 21.55 1.43
N ALA A 31 42.54 21.73 0.69
CA ALA A 31 42.10 20.78 -0.33
C ALA A 31 43.13 20.72 -1.47
N VAL A 32 43.52 21.87 -2.04
CA VAL A 32 44.57 21.94 -3.08
C VAL A 32 45.88 21.31 -2.62
N SER A 33 46.34 21.64 -1.41
CA SER A 33 47.55 21.04 -0.83
C SER A 33 47.44 19.52 -0.70
N SER A 34 46.27 19.01 -0.28
CA SER A 34 45.99 17.57 -0.16
C SER A 34 46.02 16.87 -1.53
N TRP A 35 45.48 17.51 -2.56
CA TRP A 35 45.48 16.97 -3.93
C TRP A 35 46.88 16.92 -4.52
N GLU A 36 47.69 17.97 -4.38
CA GLU A 36 49.05 18.03 -4.93
C GLU A 36 50.02 17.02 -4.31
N VAL A 37 49.71 16.50 -3.11
CA VAL A 37 50.49 15.43 -2.45
C VAL A 37 49.83 14.06 -2.56
N GLY A 38 48.71 13.94 -3.30
CA GLY A 38 48.00 12.68 -3.52
C GLY A 38 47.33 12.10 -2.27
N ARG A 39 47.04 12.92 -1.25
CA ARG A 39 46.38 12.44 -0.02
C ARG A 39 44.89 12.16 -0.23
N ASN A 40 44.21 13.04 -0.97
CA ASN A 40 42.82 12.88 -1.41
C ASN A 40 42.72 13.23 -2.90
N TYR A 41 41.61 12.87 -3.54
CA TYR A 41 41.29 13.28 -4.91
C TYR A 41 40.25 14.41 -4.93
N PRO A 42 40.28 15.31 -5.94
CA PRO A 42 39.18 16.23 -6.18
C PRO A 42 37.93 15.46 -6.67
N ASP A 43 36.74 16.01 -6.44
CA ASP A 43 35.51 15.43 -6.98
C ASP A 43 35.37 15.70 -8.50
N LEU A 44 34.39 15.06 -9.14
CA LEU A 44 34.18 15.18 -10.59
C LEU A 44 33.95 16.63 -11.03
N GLU A 45 33.15 17.41 -10.29
CA GLU A 45 32.87 18.81 -10.63
C GLU A 45 34.16 19.64 -10.59
N THR A 46 34.98 19.43 -9.57
CA THR A 46 36.28 20.09 -9.41
C THR A 46 37.25 19.67 -10.51
N ILE A 47 37.28 18.40 -10.91
CA ILE A 47 38.13 17.90 -12.00
C ILE A 47 37.72 18.55 -13.33
N ILE A 48 36.42 18.70 -13.59
CA ILE A 48 35.90 19.41 -14.77
C ILE A 48 36.34 20.88 -14.72
N ALA A 49 36.12 21.56 -13.60
CA ALA A 49 36.53 22.95 -13.41
C ALA A 49 38.04 23.15 -13.59
N MET A 50 38.87 22.21 -13.10
CA MET A 50 40.32 22.22 -13.32
C MET A 50 40.68 22.06 -14.80
N SER A 51 40.01 21.17 -15.53
CA SER A 51 40.28 20.98 -16.96
C SER A 51 39.99 22.25 -17.78
N GLU A 52 38.91 22.96 -17.44
CA GLU A 52 38.57 24.26 -18.03
C GLU A 52 39.55 25.35 -17.60
N LEU A 53 39.92 25.40 -16.32
CA LEU A 53 40.82 26.41 -15.77
C LEU A 53 42.25 26.29 -16.31
N PHE A 54 42.74 25.06 -16.51
CA PHE A 54 44.07 24.79 -17.04
C PHE A 54 44.11 24.71 -18.57
N ASP A 55 42.96 24.77 -19.25
CA ASP A 55 42.82 24.60 -20.70
C ASP A 55 43.45 23.29 -21.22
N ILE A 56 43.15 22.18 -20.53
CA ILE A 56 43.60 20.82 -20.93
C ILE A 56 42.42 19.85 -20.96
N SER A 57 42.54 18.77 -21.74
CA SER A 57 41.51 17.73 -21.77
C SER A 57 41.43 16.99 -20.44
N LEU A 58 40.24 16.49 -20.09
CA LEU A 58 40.05 15.60 -18.94
C LEU A 58 40.95 14.35 -19.04
N ASP A 59 41.13 13.84 -20.25
CA ASP A 59 42.02 12.70 -20.52
C ASP A 59 43.48 13.02 -20.19
N ASP A 60 43.94 14.24 -20.47
CA ASP A 60 45.30 14.67 -20.15
C ASP A 60 45.48 15.03 -18.67
N LEU A 61 44.42 15.53 -18.01
CA LEU A 61 44.41 15.80 -16.57
C LEU A 61 44.43 14.49 -15.76
N LEU A 62 43.71 13.47 -16.21
CA LEU A 62 43.54 12.18 -15.54
C LEU A 62 44.50 11.08 -16.03
N LYS A 63 45.42 11.42 -16.95
CA LYS A 63 46.26 10.47 -17.67
C LYS A 63 47.18 9.69 -16.73
N GLY A 64 46.79 8.47 -16.36
CA GLY A 64 47.59 7.57 -15.52
C GLY A 64 46.93 7.18 -14.20
N ASP A 65 45.83 7.82 -13.81
CA ASP A 65 45.07 7.51 -12.59
C ASP A 65 43.80 6.70 -12.90
N LYS A 66 43.98 5.39 -13.04
CA LYS A 66 42.85 4.45 -13.23
C LYS A 66 41.90 4.43 -12.04
N GLU A 67 42.42 4.68 -10.83
CA GLU A 67 41.67 4.63 -9.58
C GLU A 67 40.63 5.77 -9.47
N VAL A 68 40.99 6.98 -9.93
CA VAL A 68 40.07 8.14 -9.97
C VAL A 68 38.95 7.91 -10.99
N VAL A 69 39.29 7.38 -12.16
CA VAL A 69 38.31 7.05 -13.21
C VAL A 69 37.34 5.96 -12.74
N GLU A 70 37.85 4.97 -12.00
CA GLU A 70 37.04 3.88 -11.45
C GLU A 70 36.07 4.39 -10.36
N GLN A 71 36.53 5.25 -9.44
CA GLN A 71 35.68 5.88 -8.41
C GLN A 71 34.54 6.71 -9.01
N ILE A 72 34.81 7.53 -10.02
CA ILE A 72 33.79 8.32 -10.74
C ILE A 72 32.76 7.40 -11.42
N SER A 73 33.22 6.26 -11.96
CA SER A 73 32.35 5.29 -12.63
C SER A 73 31.45 4.51 -11.67
N ASP A 74 31.85 4.35 -10.41
CA ASP A 74 31.08 3.62 -9.41
C ASP A 74 30.02 4.49 -8.73
N ASP A 75 30.31 5.76 -8.47
CA ASP A 75 29.31 6.72 -7.94
C ASP A 75 28.13 6.96 -8.90
N THR A 76 28.38 6.88 -10.21
CA THR A 76 27.32 6.99 -11.22
C THR A 76 26.45 5.73 -11.30
N LYS A 77 26.98 4.53 -11.04
CA LYS A 77 26.21 3.28 -10.99
C LYS A 77 25.36 3.19 -9.73
N THR A 78 25.92 3.55 -8.57
CA THR A 78 25.22 3.47 -7.27
C THR A 78 23.98 4.38 -7.23
N ARG A 79 24.08 5.63 -7.72
CA ARG A 79 22.92 6.55 -7.83
C ARG A 79 21.82 6.00 -8.76
N LYS A 80 22.19 5.38 -9.88
CA LYS A 80 21.21 4.75 -10.79
C LYS A 80 20.48 3.60 -10.11
N ASP A 81 21.16 2.75 -9.36
CA ASP A 81 20.50 1.64 -8.66
C ASP A 81 19.67 2.09 -7.45
N GLN A 82 20.11 3.12 -6.72
CA GLN A 82 19.30 3.74 -5.68
C GLN A 82 17.99 4.33 -6.25
N SER A 83 18.05 5.00 -7.40
CA SER A 83 16.84 5.55 -8.04
C SER A 83 15.84 4.46 -8.48
N LYS A 84 16.32 3.31 -8.96
CA LYS A 84 15.46 2.15 -9.27
C LYS A 84 14.79 1.59 -8.03
N LYS A 85 15.52 1.47 -6.91
CA LYS A 85 14.97 1.01 -5.62
C LYS A 85 13.88 1.95 -5.12
N ILE A 86 14.11 3.26 -5.16
CA ILE A 86 13.11 4.28 -4.79
C ILE A 86 11.88 4.17 -5.68
N ARG A 87 12.06 4.04 -6.99
CA ARG A 87 10.95 3.88 -7.94
C ARG A 87 10.10 2.64 -7.63
N TRP A 88 10.73 1.50 -7.34
CA TRP A 88 10.02 0.29 -6.95
C TRP A 88 9.25 0.45 -5.63
N LEU A 89 9.83 1.12 -4.63
CA LEU A 89 9.13 1.40 -3.37
C LEU A 89 7.87 2.25 -3.59
N VAL A 90 7.95 3.30 -4.41
CA VAL A 90 6.80 4.17 -4.72
C VAL A 90 5.68 3.38 -5.40
N ILE A 91 6.01 2.53 -6.38
CA ILE A 91 5.03 1.69 -7.07
C ILE A 91 4.33 0.76 -6.08
N THR A 92 5.09 0.11 -5.19
CA THR A 92 4.52 -0.78 -4.16
C THR A 92 3.56 -0.05 -3.24
N ILE A 93 3.89 1.17 -2.79
CA ILE A 93 3.01 1.97 -1.94
C ILE A 93 1.70 2.32 -2.66
N ILE A 94 1.76 2.74 -3.93
CA ILE A 94 0.57 3.06 -4.73
C ILE A 94 -0.33 1.83 -4.88
N VAL A 95 0.25 0.65 -5.12
CA VAL A 95 -0.48 -0.61 -5.21
C VAL A 95 -1.17 -0.94 -3.88
N LEU A 96 -0.48 -0.80 -2.75
CA LEU A 96 -1.05 -1.05 -1.43
C LEU A 96 -2.22 -0.11 -1.10
N ILE A 97 -2.09 1.18 -1.42
CA ILE A 97 -3.17 2.17 -1.22
C ILE A 97 -4.37 1.82 -2.11
N SER A 98 -4.12 1.49 -3.37
CA SER A 98 -5.19 1.12 -4.31
C SER A 98 -5.92 -0.15 -3.85
N PHE A 99 -5.16 -1.15 -3.39
CA PHE A 99 -5.71 -2.38 -2.85
C PHE A 99 -6.53 -2.12 -1.59
N GLY A 100 -6.01 -1.33 -0.65
CA GLY A 100 -6.72 -0.91 0.55
C GLY A 100 -8.00 -0.13 0.25
N GLY A 101 -7.99 0.76 -0.75
CA GLY A 101 -9.17 1.50 -1.20
C GLY A 101 -10.25 0.60 -1.79
N ILE A 102 -9.88 -0.34 -2.67
CA ILE A 102 -10.82 -1.29 -3.28
C ILE A 102 -11.42 -2.22 -2.23
N PHE A 103 -10.59 -2.81 -1.36
CA PHE A 103 -11.05 -3.71 -0.30
C PHE A 103 -11.84 -2.97 0.77
N GLY A 104 -11.41 -1.78 1.19
CA GLY A 104 -12.12 -0.93 2.12
C GLY A 104 -13.49 -0.50 1.58
N TYR A 105 -13.56 -0.10 0.31
CA TYR A 105 -14.83 0.25 -0.34
C TYR A 105 -15.82 -0.92 -0.37
N ARG A 106 -15.36 -2.13 -0.77
CA ARG A 106 -16.18 -3.35 -0.74
C ARG A 106 -16.57 -3.74 0.69
N SER A 107 -15.69 -3.51 1.66
CA SER A 107 -15.94 -3.76 3.07
C SER A 107 -17.07 -2.88 3.62
N ILE A 108 -17.09 -1.60 3.25
CA ILE A 108 -18.12 -0.66 3.72
C ILE A 108 -19.45 -0.87 3.00
N ARG A 109 -19.46 -1.20 1.71
CA ARG A 109 -20.71 -1.23 0.92
C ARG A 109 -21.55 -2.50 1.02
N ASN A 110 -20.96 -3.66 1.30
CA ASN A 110 -21.71 -4.91 1.39
C ASN A 110 -21.99 -5.22 2.85
N ILE A 111 -23.06 -4.68 3.43
CA ILE A 111 -23.43 -4.89 4.84
C ILE A 111 -24.54 -5.94 4.97
N ASP A 112 -25.25 -6.30 3.89
CA ASP A 112 -26.46 -7.11 3.98
C ASP A 112 -26.37 -8.39 3.16
N ILE A 113 -27.11 -9.43 3.60
CA ILE A 113 -27.26 -10.67 2.83
C ILE A 113 -28.01 -10.33 1.54
N SER A 114 -27.37 -10.59 0.40
CA SER A 114 -27.87 -10.18 -0.91
C SER A 114 -28.04 -11.37 -1.87
N SER A 115 -27.81 -12.59 -1.40
CA SER A 115 -27.82 -13.80 -2.24
C SER A 115 -28.24 -15.00 -1.40
N ASP A 116 -28.96 -15.94 -2.02
CA ASP A 116 -29.54 -17.12 -1.39
C ASP A 116 -28.48 -18.12 -0.92
N ASP A 117 -27.37 -18.24 -1.64
CA ASP A 117 -26.20 -19.07 -1.30
C ASP A 117 -25.57 -18.73 0.07
N GLN A 118 -25.83 -17.52 0.58
CA GLN A 118 -25.39 -17.06 1.90
C GLN A 118 -26.29 -17.57 3.03
N ILE A 119 -27.45 -18.16 2.73
CA ILE A 119 -28.37 -18.75 3.71
C ILE A 119 -28.22 -20.28 3.65
N GLN A 120 -27.65 -20.88 4.70
CA GLN A 120 -27.43 -22.33 4.73
C GLN A 120 -28.67 -23.08 5.22
N LEU A 121 -29.28 -22.61 6.31
CA LEU A 121 -30.42 -23.28 6.93
C LEU A 121 -31.17 -22.32 7.84
N VAL A 122 -32.50 -22.30 7.71
CA VAL A 122 -33.39 -21.61 8.64
C VAL A 122 -34.19 -22.65 9.43
N THR A 123 -34.26 -22.50 10.74
CA THR A 123 -34.94 -23.47 11.61
C THR A 123 -35.72 -22.75 12.71
N VAL A 124 -36.96 -23.17 12.92
CA VAL A 124 -37.77 -22.75 14.07
C VAL A 124 -37.43 -23.65 15.26
N LEU A 125 -36.94 -23.04 16.34
CA LEU A 125 -36.60 -23.68 17.60
C LEU A 125 -37.86 -23.99 18.41
N ASN A 126 -37.72 -24.86 19.42
CA ASN A 126 -38.85 -25.31 20.24
C ASN A 126 -39.54 -24.20 21.04
N ASN A 127 -38.81 -23.11 21.32
CA ASN A 127 -39.34 -21.92 21.98
C ASN A 127 -39.98 -20.92 21.00
N GLY A 128 -40.03 -21.25 19.70
CA GLY A 128 -40.56 -20.40 18.64
C GLY A 128 -39.50 -19.54 17.95
N ASP A 129 -38.30 -19.39 18.52
CA ASP A 129 -37.26 -18.55 17.95
C ASP A 129 -36.81 -19.07 16.58
N ILE A 130 -36.47 -18.15 15.68
CA ILE A 130 -35.97 -18.51 14.36
C ILE A 130 -34.45 -18.42 14.37
N LYS A 131 -33.79 -19.56 14.13
CA LYS A 131 -32.35 -19.62 13.94
C LYS A 131 -32.02 -19.63 12.45
N VAL A 132 -31.27 -18.64 12.00
CA VAL A 132 -30.74 -18.56 10.64
C VAL A 132 -29.25 -18.88 10.68
N ASN A 133 -28.82 -19.91 9.95
CA ASN A 133 -27.43 -20.26 9.74
C ASN A 133 -26.99 -19.73 8.38
N THR A 134 -25.83 -19.08 8.34
CA THR A 134 -25.36 -18.35 7.15
C THR A 134 -23.96 -18.78 6.71
N SER A 135 -23.66 -18.55 5.44
CA SER A 135 -22.37 -18.79 4.80
C SER A 135 -21.72 -17.46 4.41
N ILE A 136 -21.38 -16.64 5.40
CA ILE A 136 -20.75 -15.33 5.16
C ILE A 136 -19.22 -15.43 5.07
N PRO A 137 -18.56 -14.48 4.38
CA PRO A 137 -17.10 -14.40 4.34
C PRO A 137 -16.49 -14.35 5.74
N PHE A 138 -15.32 -14.96 5.93
CA PHE A 138 -14.70 -15.13 7.25
C PHE A 138 -14.37 -13.83 8.01
N TYR A 139 -14.38 -12.69 7.33
CA TYR A 139 -14.12 -11.36 7.90
C TYR A 139 -15.42 -10.59 8.22
N ARG A 140 -16.55 -11.29 8.27
CA ARG A 140 -17.87 -10.74 8.58
C ARG A 140 -18.50 -11.52 9.72
N SER A 141 -19.27 -10.79 10.52
CA SER A 141 -20.12 -11.38 11.55
C SER A 141 -21.51 -10.79 11.50
N MET A 142 -22.51 -11.60 11.81
CA MET A 142 -23.89 -11.16 11.84
C MET A 142 -24.08 -10.12 12.94
N SER A 143 -24.57 -8.94 12.57
CA SER A 143 -24.64 -7.80 13.48
C SER A 143 -26.07 -7.38 13.79
N SER A 144 -27.00 -7.61 12.87
CA SER A 144 -28.37 -7.10 12.97
C SER A 144 -29.34 -7.90 12.13
N TYR A 145 -30.61 -7.81 12.49
CA TYR A 145 -31.73 -8.15 11.62
C TYR A 145 -32.73 -7.00 11.66
N MET A 146 -33.45 -6.82 10.57
CA MET A 146 -34.62 -5.97 10.49
C MET A 146 -35.79 -6.82 10.05
N SER A 147 -36.98 -6.50 10.52
CA SER A 147 -38.18 -7.25 10.20
C SER A 147 -39.33 -6.32 9.88
N SER A 148 -39.99 -6.56 8.76
CA SER A 148 -41.19 -5.86 8.32
C SER A 148 -42.35 -6.84 8.18
N LYS A 149 -43.53 -6.40 8.61
CA LYS A 149 -44.77 -7.14 8.44
C LYS A 149 -45.53 -6.50 7.30
N ASP A 150 -45.80 -7.28 6.26
CA ASP A 150 -46.82 -6.89 5.30
C ASP A 150 -48.19 -7.03 6.00
N THR A 151 -49.02 -5.99 5.90
CA THR A 151 -50.32 -5.97 6.57
C THR A 151 -51.42 -6.60 5.71
N GLU A 152 -51.16 -6.78 4.42
CA GLU A 152 -52.12 -7.36 3.46
C GLU A 152 -51.81 -8.83 3.14
N SER A 153 -50.53 -9.23 3.17
CA SER A 153 -50.13 -10.63 3.07
C SER A 153 -49.74 -11.17 4.44
N SER A 154 -50.13 -12.41 4.79
CA SER A 154 -49.75 -13.08 6.04
C SER A 154 -48.25 -13.43 6.09
N VAL A 155 -47.39 -12.53 5.64
CA VAL A 155 -45.96 -12.72 5.41
C VAL A 155 -45.17 -11.74 6.26
N ILE A 156 -44.09 -12.25 6.84
CA ILE A 156 -43.10 -11.45 7.53
C ILE A 156 -41.80 -11.51 6.75
N GLU A 157 -41.22 -10.35 6.49
CA GLU A 157 -39.95 -10.22 5.77
C GLU A 157 -38.86 -9.89 6.77
N ILE A 158 -37.72 -10.57 6.62
CA ILE A 158 -36.55 -10.40 7.47
C ILE A 158 -35.35 -10.11 6.61
N THR A 159 -34.73 -8.95 6.85
CA THR A 159 -33.44 -8.59 6.25
C THR A 159 -32.35 -8.80 7.26
N LEU A 160 -31.24 -9.42 6.83
CA LEU A 160 -30.10 -9.75 7.70
C LEU A 160 -28.90 -8.88 7.34
N GLY A 161 -28.31 -8.26 8.36
CA GLY A 161 -27.15 -7.39 8.25
C GLY A 161 -25.95 -7.93 9.01
N TYR A 162 -24.78 -7.81 8.42
CA TYR A 162 -23.49 -8.21 8.95
C TYR A 162 -22.48 -7.06 8.94
N SER A 163 -21.70 -6.96 9.99
CA SER A 163 -20.60 -6.00 10.08
C SER A 163 -19.27 -6.66 9.75
N PHE A 164 -18.28 -5.83 9.43
CA PHE A 164 -16.91 -6.31 9.37
C PHE A 164 -16.46 -6.79 10.76
N ASP A 165 -15.84 -7.97 10.83
CA ASP A 165 -15.29 -8.54 12.07
C ASP A 165 -13.95 -9.26 11.79
N TRP A 166 -12.94 -8.98 12.62
CA TRP A 166 -11.62 -9.61 12.61
C TRP A 166 -11.57 -10.91 13.42
N SER A 167 -12.70 -11.47 13.86
CA SER A 167 -12.71 -12.74 14.57
C SER A 167 -12.38 -13.96 13.70
N PHE A 168 -12.35 -13.78 12.36
CA PHE A 168 -12.05 -14.83 11.37
C PHE A 168 -12.97 -16.06 11.50
N LYS A 169 -14.18 -15.87 12.05
CA LYS A 169 -15.17 -16.94 12.18
C LYS A 169 -15.80 -17.24 10.84
N HIS A 170 -16.14 -18.51 10.63
CA HIS A 170 -16.86 -18.94 9.45
C HIS A 170 -18.11 -19.70 9.90
N LYS A 171 -19.22 -19.51 9.17
CA LYS A 171 -20.54 -20.09 9.48
C LYS A 171 -21.14 -19.55 10.78
N GLU A 172 -21.64 -18.33 10.71
CA GLU A 172 -22.34 -17.73 11.83
C GLU A 172 -23.85 -17.97 11.77
N SER A 173 -24.48 -17.91 12.94
CA SER A 173 -25.92 -18.00 13.09
C SER A 173 -26.47 -16.84 13.88
N ILE A 174 -27.63 -16.34 13.48
CA ILE A 174 -28.41 -15.37 14.26
C ILE A 174 -29.71 -16.00 14.72
N VAL A 175 -30.11 -15.64 15.93
CA VAL A 175 -31.37 -16.07 16.53
C VAL A 175 -32.28 -14.86 16.60
N ILE A 176 -33.42 -14.98 15.97
CA ILE A 176 -34.49 -13.98 15.96
C ILE A 176 -35.51 -14.44 16.99
N PRO A 177 -35.67 -13.72 18.10
CA PRO A 177 -36.57 -14.11 19.17
C PRO A 177 -38.01 -14.10 18.68
N TYR A 178 -38.79 -15.08 19.12
CA TYR A 178 -40.20 -15.11 18.81
C TYR A 178 -40.96 -14.03 19.60
N ASP A 179 -41.63 -13.14 18.87
CA ASP A 179 -42.56 -12.17 19.42
C ASP A 179 -44.00 -12.50 19.02
N LYS A 180 -44.79 -12.93 20.02
CA LYS A 180 -46.17 -13.37 19.82
C LYS A 180 -47.06 -12.31 19.17
N GLU A 181 -46.87 -11.02 19.44
CA GLU A 181 -47.68 -9.96 18.83
C GLU A 181 -47.28 -9.75 17.37
N PHE A 182 -45.98 -9.78 17.09
CA PHE A 182 -45.42 -9.60 15.77
C PHE A 182 -45.76 -10.74 14.81
N PHE A 183 -45.60 -11.99 15.27
CA PHE A 183 -45.89 -13.22 14.50
C PHE A 183 -47.38 -13.61 14.45
N ASN A 184 -48.27 -12.88 15.13
CA ASN A 184 -49.69 -13.20 15.12
C ASN A 184 -50.30 -13.02 13.72
N GLY A 185 -50.99 -14.07 13.23
CA GLY A 185 -51.61 -14.08 11.91
C GLY A 185 -50.63 -14.17 10.74
N ILE A 186 -49.37 -14.55 11.00
CA ILE A 186 -48.36 -14.79 9.96
C ILE A 186 -48.31 -16.27 9.62
N ASP A 187 -48.41 -16.58 8.32
CA ASP A 187 -48.37 -17.94 7.79
C ASP A 187 -46.98 -18.31 7.27
N THR A 188 -46.22 -17.33 6.77
CA THR A 188 -44.92 -17.55 6.11
C THR A 188 -43.91 -16.49 6.53
N LEU A 189 -42.66 -16.90 6.71
CA LEU A 189 -41.50 -16.03 6.92
C LEU A 189 -40.61 -16.05 5.69
N HIS A 190 -40.29 -14.87 5.17
CA HIS A 190 -39.32 -14.66 4.12
C HIS A 190 -38.05 -14.03 4.70
N ILE A 191 -36.89 -14.58 4.34
CA ILE A 191 -35.64 -13.83 4.40
C ILE A 191 -35.48 -13.16 3.06
N VAL A 192 -35.31 -11.83 3.08
CA VAL A 192 -35.23 -11.01 1.87
C VAL A 192 -33.92 -10.26 1.80
N SER A 193 -33.47 -9.99 0.57
CA SER A 193 -32.37 -9.08 0.30
C SER A 193 -32.78 -7.62 0.54
N PRO A 194 -31.83 -6.66 0.58
CA PRO A 194 -32.14 -5.23 0.76
C PRO A 194 -33.04 -4.62 -0.31
N ASP A 195 -33.07 -5.20 -1.50
CA ASP A 195 -33.92 -4.82 -2.62
C ASP A 195 -35.27 -5.55 -2.65
N GLY A 196 -35.54 -6.42 -1.67
CA GLY A 196 -36.82 -7.10 -1.49
C GLY A 196 -36.94 -8.43 -2.24
N GLU A 197 -35.85 -8.96 -2.79
CA GLU A 197 -35.85 -10.29 -3.39
C GLU A 197 -35.91 -11.36 -2.29
N VAL A 198 -36.76 -12.37 -2.47
CA VAL A 198 -36.92 -13.45 -1.50
C VAL A 198 -35.76 -14.44 -1.64
N LEU A 199 -34.91 -14.50 -0.60
CA LEU A 199 -33.75 -15.38 -0.53
C LEU A 199 -34.07 -16.73 0.12
N SER A 200 -35.06 -16.78 1.01
CA SER A 200 -35.53 -18.02 1.65
C SER A 200 -36.95 -17.86 2.19
N SER A 201 -37.77 -18.91 2.14
CA SER A 201 -39.15 -18.91 2.65
C SER A 201 -39.40 -20.09 3.58
N ILE A 202 -40.04 -19.84 4.72
CA ILE A 202 -40.40 -20.86 5.73
C ILE A 202 -41.87 -20.74 6.10
N PRO A 203 -42.69 -21.80 5.94
CA PRO A 203 -44.04 -21.82 6.47
C PRO A 203 -44.00 -21.93 8.00
N LEU A 204 -44.72 -21.04 8.69
CA LEU A 204 -44.84 -21.04 10.16
C LEU A 204 -46.04 -21.88 10.65
N ASN A 205 -46.97 -22.22 9.75
CA ASN A 205 -48.19 -22.98 10.08
C ASN A 205 -48.03 -24.49 10.26
N GLU A 206 -46.84 -25.06 10.02
CA GLU A 206 -46.64 -26.52 10.08
C GLU A 206 -46.27 -27.09 11.46
N LYS A 207 -46.21 -26.27 12.53
CA LYS A 207 -45.93 -26.75 13.90
C LYS A 207 -46.90 -26.25 14.97
N LYS A 208 -48.20 -26.29 14.69
CA LYS A 208 -49.27 -26.16 15.70
C LYS A 208 -49.83 -27.49 16.22
N ASN A 209 -49.14 -28.62 15.99
CA ASN A 209 -49.47 -29.93 16.58
C ASN A 209 -48.32 -30.47 17.42
#